data_AF-A0AA41X1G5-F1
#
_entry.id   AF-A0AA41X1G5-F1
#
_cell.length_a   1.000
_cell.length_b   1.000
_cell.length_c   1.000
_cell.angle_alpha   90.00
_cell.angle_beta   90.00
_cell.angle_gamma   90.00
#
_symmetry.space_group_name_H-M   'P 1'
#
loop_
_entity.id
_entity.type
_entity.pdbx_description
1 polymer ?
#
loop_
_entity_poly.entity_id
_entity_poly.type
_entity_poly.pdbx_seq_one_letter_code
_entity_poly.pdbx_strand_id
1 'polypeptide(L)'
;MELTQNFVKAKRPCADGYRWYIRNRHSGTDYQHLIDSLVREGRITDAIWLLDNFGPTDAVLEADDIEADALVFAGTIVVRGGIHVDGVLRAGQAIRAGGGVRAGESITAGGDVEAKAGLYCDGAVHVGGDVRVGWSLTAAGALRCGGLVRVHRDLHCDADIDTAADLLIGEALAARGNVRCGKGLRAGGEVISEASIVSANGIFAGGDLCADTHLEAGWGIRAGGDIEAGGAIRAGEGVEAGGTIAAGFGYGVYAGLAVRMADWPVSARVQALARPEGLVSGHWGAR
;
A
#
# COMPACT_ATOMS: atom_id res chain seq x y z
N MET A 1 11.88 -17.00 22.23
CA MET A 1 12.36 -15.86 23.04
C MET A 1 11.68 -15.93 24.39
N GLU A 2 12.37 -15.71 25.51
CA GLU A 2 11.73 -15.67 26.83
C GLU A 2 11.52 -14.23 27.30
N LEU A 3 10.27 -13.85 27.58
CA LEU A 3 9.94 -12.55 28.17
C LEU A 3 10.09 -12.59 29.69
N THR A 4 10.94 -11.74 30.25
CA THR A 4 11.07 -11.57 31.70
C THR A 4 10.15 -10.47 32.23
N GLN A 5 9.76 -10.59 33.51
CA GLN A 5 8.93 -9.60 34.21
C GLN A 5 9.49 -8.18 34.13
N ASN A 6 10.81 -8.06 34.30
CA ASN A 6 11.46 -6.76 34.34
C ASN A 6 11.37 -6.06 32.98
N PHE A 7 11.48 -6.82 31.88
CA PHE A 7 11.31 -6.29 30.53
C PHE A 7 9.88 -5.81 30.27
N VAL A 8 8.87 -6.60 30.66
CA VAL A 8 7.46 -6.19 30.53
C VAL A 8 7.18 -4.94 31.36
N LYS A 9 7.62 -4.90 32.62
CA LYS A 9 7.42 -3.74 33.50
C LYS A 9 8.11 -2.48 32.95
N ALA A 10 9.28 -2.62 32.33
CA ALA A 10 10.02 -1.49 31.75
C ALA A 10 9.28 -0.81 30.58
N LYS A 11 8.45 -1.55 29.84
CA LYS A 11 7.65 -1.05 28.71
C LYS A 11 6.34 -0.36 29.13
N ARG A 12 6.07 -0.25 30.44
CA ARG A 12 4.90 0.44 31.01
C ARG A 12 3.55 -0.03 30.41
N PRO A 13 3.23 -1.34 30.46
CA PRO A 13 1.93 -1.86 30.04
C PRO A 13 0.79 -1.27 30.87
N CYS A 14 -0.43 -1.36 30.36
CA CYS A 14 -1.62 -1.02 31.13
C CYS A 14 -1.74 -1.94 32.37
N ALA A 15 -2.38 -1.43 33.43
CA ALA A 15 -2.47 -2.15 34.70
C ALA A 15 -3.20 -3.51 34.56
N ASP A 16 -4.20 -3.59 33.69
CA ASP A 16 -4.96 -4.82 33.45
C ASP A 16 -4.12 -5.88 32.71
N GLY A 17 -3.51 -5.52 31.56
CA GLY A 17 -2.64 -6.42 30.79
C GLY A 17 -1.44 -6.90 31.59
N TYR A 18 -0.85 -6.05 32.43
CA TYR A 18 0.25 -6.47 33.30
C TYR A 18 -0.18 -7.49 34.36
N ARG A 19 -1.37 -7.32 34.96
CA ARG A 19 -1.93 -8.29 35.91
C ARG A 19 -2.21 -9.62 35.23
N TRP A 20 -2.75 -9.59 34.02
CA TRP A 20 -2.96 -10.79 33.22
C TRP A 20 -1.65 -11.54 32.96
N TYR A 21 -0.63 -10.83 32.47
CA TYR A 21 0.68 -11.42 32.20
C TYR A 21 1.31 -12.09 33.44
N ILE A 22 1.21 -11.47 34.63
CA ILE A 22 1.73 -12.07 35.86
C ILE A 22 1.00 -13.37 36.23
N ARG A 23 -0.32 -13.44 36.01
CA ARG A 23 -1.13 -14.62 36.35
C ARG A 23 -0.89 -15.78 35.39
N ASN A 24 -0.70 -15.47 34.11
CA ASN A 24 -0.67 -16.47 33.04
C ASN A 24 0.76 -16.86 32.63
N ARG A 25 1.79 -16.19 33.17
CA ARG A 25 3.17 -16.62 32.97
C ARG A 25 3.53 -17.76 33.93
N HIS A 26 4.17 -18.77 33.38
CA HIS A 26 4.84 -19.84 34.11
C HIS A 26 6.34 -19.81 33.75
N SER A 27 7.21 -20.50 34.50
CA SER A 27 8.62 -20.62 34.11
C SER A 27 8.72 -21.28 32.73
N GLY A 28 9.37 -20.61 31.77
CA GLY A 28 9.54 -21.09 30.39
C GLY A 28 8.33 -20.88 29.47
N THR A 29 7.41 -19.96 29.76
CA THR A 29 6.32 -19.65 28.81
C THR A 29 6.89 -19.07 27.52
N ASP A 30 6.70 -19.80 26.43
CA ASP A 30 7.08 -19.39 25.09
C ASP A 30 6.33 -18.11 24.67
N TYR A 31 7.04 -17.22 23.99
CA TYR A 31 6.52 -15.91 23.58
C TYR A 31 5.28 -16.05 22.69
N GLN A 32 5.30 -16.99 21.75
CA GLN A 32 4.16 -17.25 20.89
C GLN A 32 2.98 -17.82 21.68
N HIS A 33 3.23 -18.70 22.65
CA HIS A 33 2.16 -19.24 23.51
C HIS A 33 1.44 -18.15 24.32
N LEU A 34 2.16 -17.10 24.78
CA LEU A 34 1.53 -15.94 25.43
C LEU A 34 0.62 -15.17 24.47
N ILE A 35 1.09 -14.94 23.25
CA ILE A 35 0.33 -14.26 22.19
C ILE A 35 -0.95 -15.07 21.89
N ASP A 36 -0.82 -16.38 21.66
CA ASP A 36 -1.95 -17.25 21.36
C ASP A 36 -2.98 -17.29 22.49
N SER A 37 -2.52 -17.23 23.74
CA SER A 37 -3.40 -17.18 24.92
C SER A 37 -4.18 -15.87 25.00
N LEU A 38 -3.55 -14.73 24.67
CA LEU A 38 -4.25 -13.45 24.59
C LEU A 38 -5.31 -13.44 23.49
N VAL A 39 -4.96 -13.96 22.30
CA VAL A 39 -5.90 -14.06 21.17
C VAL A 39 -7.10 -14.93 21.53
N ARG A 40 -6.87 -16.10 22.15
CA ARG A 40 -7.95 -17.01 22.58
C ARG A 40 -8.88 -16.40 23.64
N GLU A 41 -8.37 -15.50 24.46
CA GLU A 41 -9.16 -14.75 25.46
C GLU A 41 -9.77 -13.46 24.90
N GLY A 42 -9.68 -13.22 23.59
CA GLY A 42 -10.21 -12.02 22.93
C GLY A 42 -9.39 -10.74 23.19
N ARG A 43 -8.22 -10.85 23.81
CA ARG A 43 -7.32 -9.73 24.14
C ARG A 43 -6.35 -9.42 22.99
N ILE A 44 -6.88 -9.31 21.77
CA ILE A 44 -6.07 -9.17 20.53
C ILE A 44 -5.18 -7.92 20.59
N THR A 45 -5.70 -6.80 21.12
CA THR A 45 -4.92 -5.55 21.26
C THR A 45 -3.69 -5.72 22.16
N ASP A 46 -3.78 -6.51 23.22
CA ASP A 46 -2.62 -6.78 24.09
C ASP A 46 -1.60 -7.69 23.40
N ALA A 47 -2.07 -8.63 22.57
CA ALA A 47 -1.21 -9.50 21.77
C ALA A 47 -0.42 -8.68 20.73
N ILE A 48 -1.09 -7.75 20.04
CA ILE A 48 -0.47 -6.79 19.12
C ILE A 48 0.53 -5.91 19.88
N TRP A 49 0.16 -5.38 21.04
CA TRP A 49 1.03 -4.52 21.85
C TRP A 49 2.32 -5.24 22.27
N LEU A 50 2.24 -6.53 22.64
CA LEU A 50 3.42 -7.33 22.92
C LEU A 50 4.34 -7.43 21.69
N LEU A 51 3.77 -7.67 20.51
CA LEU A 51 4.55 -7.76 19.28
C LEU A 51 5.20 -6.42 18.90
N ASP A 52 4.49 -5.30 19.05
CA ASP A 52 5.03 -3.96 18.79
C ASP A 52 6.19 -3.59 19.73
N ASN A 53 6.14 -4.03 21.00
CA ASN A 53 7.12 -3.60 22.01
C ASN A 53 8.35 -4.49 22.15
N PHE A 54 8.19 -5.79 21.85
CA PHE A 54 9.25 -6.79 21.99
C PHE A 54 9.81 -7.24 20.64
N GLY A 55 9.09 -6.94 19.55
CA GLY A 55 9.53 -7.21 18.20
C GLY A 55 9.25 -8.65 17.77
N PRO A 56 9.51 -8.92 16.48
CA PRO A 56 9.26 -10.22 15.89
C PRO A 56 10.30 -11.28 16.28
N THR A 57 10.00 -12.53 15.95
CA THR A 57 10.93 -13.67 16.06
C THR A 57 11.25 -14.26 14.68
N ASP A 58 12.24 -15.16 14.63
CA ASP A 58 12.57 -15.94 13.43
C ASP A 58 11.73 -17.23 13.29
N ALA A 59 10.67 -17.38 14.10
CA ALA A 59 9.80 -18.54 14.03
C ALA A 59 9.03 -18.57 12.70
N VAL A 60 8.69 -19.78 12.25
CA VAL A 60 7.87 -19.99 11.04
C VAL A 60 6.66 -20.83 11.41
N LEU A 61 5.47 -20.32 11.11
CA LEU A 61 4.22 -21.08 11.16
C LEU A 61 3.98 -21.66 9.77
N GLU A 62 3.99 -22.98 9.65
CA GLU A 62 3.65 -23.70 8.42
C GLU A 62 2.27 -24.35 8.55
N ALA A 63 1.40 -24.13 7.57
CA ALA A 63 0.08 -24.75 7.49
C ALA A 63 -0.33 -25.02 6.03
N ASP A 64 -1.25 -25.96 5.84
CA ASP A 64 -1.85 -26.15 4.51
C ASP A 64 -2.89 -25.05 4.23
N ASP A 65 -3.80 -24.79 5.15
CA ASP A 65 -4.78 -23.69 5.10
C ASP A 65 -4.98 -23.13 6.51
N ILE A 66 -5.42 -21.88 6.63
CA ILE A 66 -5.74 -21.23 7.90
C ILE A 66 -7.15 -20.67 7.87
N GLU A 67 -7.96 -21.06 8.86
CA GLU A 67 -9.26 -20.46 9.20
C GLU A 67 -9.26 -20.10 10.69
N ALA A 68 -9.50 -18.83 11.04
CA ALA A 68 -9.49 -18.37 12.42
C ALA A 68 -10.30 -17.07 12.62
N ASP A 69 -10.77 -16.81 13.84
CA ASP A 69 -11.37 -15.51 14.18
C ASP A 69 -10.31 -14.38 14.16
N ALA A 70 -9.12 -14.65 14.68
CA ALA A 70 -7.98 -13.75 14.66
C ALA A 70 -6.67 -14.57 14.71
N LEU A 71 -5.61 -14.04 14.10
CA LEU A 71 -4.29 -14.65 14.08
C LEU A 71 -3.21 -13.60 14.31
N VAL A 72 -2.45 -13.74 15.40
CA VAL A 72 -1.27 -12.92 15.67
C VAL A 72 -0.07 -13.86 15.84
N PHE A 73 0.89 -13.79 14.93
CA PHE A 73 2.08 -14.61 14.93
C PHE A 73 3.34 -13.75 14.98
N ALA A 74 4.27 -14.04 15.89
CA ALA A 74 5.46 -13.21 16.09
C ALA A 74 6.49 -13.33 14.96
N GLY A 75 6.45 -14.42 14.19
CA GLY A 75 7.39 -14.69 13.10
C GLY A 75 6.77 -14.58 11.72
N THR A 76 7.18 -15.49 10.82
CA THR A 76 6.68 -15.60 9.45
C THR A 76 5.56 -16.63 9.36
N ILE A 77 4.48 -16.29 8.65
CA ILE A 77 3.38 -17.20 8.33
C ILE A 77 3.57 -17.72 6.91
N VAL A 78 3.63 -19.04 6.73
CA VAL A 78 3.76 -19.71 5.43
C VAL A 78 2.62 -20.72 5.27
N VAL A 79 1.76 -20.49 4.28
CA VAL A 79 0.56 -21.29 4.03
C VAL A 79 0.56 -21.79 2.60
N ARG A 80 0.36 -23.10 2.41
CA ARG A 80 0.33 -23.70 1.07
C ARG A 80 -0.88 -23.23 0.27
N GLY A 81 -2.03 -23.15 0.92
CA GLY A 81 -3.32 -22.73 0.40
C GLY A 81 -3.67 -21.32 0.87
N GLY A 82 -4.91 -21.14 1.31
CA GLY A 82 -5.49 -19.85 1.67
C GLY A 82 -5.38 -19.50 3.15
N ILE A 83 -5.47 -18.19 3.43
CA ILE A 83 -5.64 -17.66 4.78
C ILE A 83 -6.99 -16.94 4.83
N HIS A 84 -7.87 -17.38 5.71
CA HIS A 84 -9.14 -16.74 6.00
C HIS A 84 -9.21 -16.38 7.49
N VAL A 85 -9.22 -15.10 7.79
CA VAL A 85 -9.32 -14.60 9.16
C VAL A 85 -10.49 -13.63 9.28
N ASP A 86 -11.42 -13.86 10.20
CA ASP A 86 -12.61 -12.99 10.32
C ASP A 86 -12.28 -11.61 10.87
N GLY A 87 -11.22 -11.49 11.68
CA GLY A 87 -10.76 -10.25 12.29
C GLY A 87 -9.36 -9.85 11.84
N VAL A 88 -8.42 -9.88 12.77
CA VAL A 88 -7.05 -9.40 12.59
C VAL A 88 -6.11 -10.53 12.15
N LEU A 89 -5.42 -10.32 11.01
CA LEU A 89 -4.28 -11.13 10.60
C LEU A 89 -2.99 -10.32 10.78
N ARG A 90 -2.14 -10.75 11.70
CA ARG A 90 -0.86 -10.10 11.99
C ARG A 90 0.31 -11.07 12.01
N ALA A 91 1.34 -10.77 11.23
CA ALA A 91 2.65 -11.40 11.30
C ALA A 91 3.71 -10.39 11.74
N GLY A 92 4.61 -10.82 12.63
CA GLY A 92 5.76 -10.00 13.02
C GLY A 92 6.78 -9.85 11.89
N GLN A 93 6.90 -10.87 11.03
CA GLN A 93 7.72 -10.86 9.83
C GLN A 93 6.81 -10.87 8.60
N ALA A 94 6.92 -11.90 7.75
CA ALA A 94 6.21 -11.97 6.48
C ALA A 94 4.95 -12.86 6.53
N ILE A 95 4.08 -12.66 5.55
CA ILE A 95 2.94 -13.54 5.26
C ILE A 95 3.13 -14.07 3.84
N ARG A 96 3.16 -15.39 3.66
CA ARG A 96 3.26 -16.05 2.37
C ARG A 96 2.15 -17.08 2.23
N ALA A 97 1.25 -16.87 1.27
CA ALA A 97 0.15 -17.78 0.97
C ALA A 97 0.21 -18.22 -0.49
N GLY A 98 0.16 -19.54 -0.72
CA GLY A 98 0.02 -20.12 -2.06
C GLY A 98 -1.39 -19.95 -2.65
N GLY A 99 -2.37 -19.53 -1.85
CA GLY A 99 -3.71 -19.12 -2.26
C GLY A 99 -3.99 -17.63 -2.01
N GLY A 100 -5.22 -17.33 -1.62
CA GLY A 100 -5.67 -15.97 -1.28
C GLY A 100 -5.49 -15.66 0.20
N VAL A 101 -5.42 -14.37 0.54
CA VAL A 101 -5.37 -13.90 1.93
C VAL A 101 -6.59 -13.00 2.16
N ARG A 102 -7.41 -13.34 3.15
CA ARG A 102 -8.58 -12.56 3.57
C ARG A 102 -8.51 -12.24 5.07
N ALA A 103 -8.76 -10.97 5.42
CA ALA A 103 -8.94 -10.54 6.80
C ALA A 103 -10.13 -9.57 6.93
N GLY A 104 -11.01 -9.74 7.92
CA GLY A 104 -12.18 -8.86 8.09
C GLY A 104 -11.90 -7.54 8.83
N GLU A 105 -10.72 -7.35 9.43
CA GLU A 105 -10.38 -6.06 10.07
C GLU A 105 -9.06 -5.48 9.58
N SER A 106 -7.98 -6.26 9.60
CA SER A 106 -6.67 -5.75 9.15
C SER A 106 -5.73 -6.87 8.76
N ILE A 107 -4.83 -6.55 7.83
CA ILE A 107 -3.66 -7.37 7.49
C ILE A 107 -2.42 -6.56 7.85
N THR A 108 -1.63 -7.04 8.79
CA THR A 108 -0.35 -6.41 9.16
C THR A 108 0.81 -7.38 9.06
N ALA A 109 1.88 -6.98 8.38
CA ALA A 109 3.13 -7.73 8.32
C ALA A 109 4.31 -6.78 8.54
N GLY A 110 5.25 -7.15 9.42
CA GLY A 110 6.48 -6.38 9.60
C GLY A 110 7.44 -6.48 8.41
N GLY A 111 7.36 -7.57 7.65
CA GLY A 111 8.11 -7.81 6.41
C GLY A 111 7.19 -7.81 5.19
N ASP A 112 7.43 -8.74 4.27
CA ASP A 112 6.70 -8.85 3.00
C ASP A 112 5.34 -9.55 3.14
N VAL A 113 4.40 -9.23 2.25
CA VAL A 113 3.18 -10.02 2.03
C VAL A 113 3.16 -10.55 0.61
N GLU A 114 3.04 -11.87 0.48
CA GLU A 114 2.90 -12.55 -0.80
C GLU A 114 1.65 -13.43 -0.80
N ALA A 115 0.72 -13.14 -1.72
CA ALA A 115 -0.47 -13.95 -1.98
C ALA A 115 -0.48 -14.35 -3.46
N LYS A 116 -0.50 -15.65 -3.77
CA LYS A 116 -0.53 -16.10 -5.18
C LYS A 116 -1.89 -15.90 -5.86
N ALA A 117 -2.96 -15.77 -5.07
CA ALA A 117 -4.28 -15.36 -5.57
C ALA A 117 -4.57 -13.89 -5.20
N GLY A 118 -5.78 -13.58 -4.71
CA GLY A 118 -6.16 -12.24 -4.28
C GLY A 118 -5.83 -11.94 -2.81
N LEU A 119 -5.74 -10.65 -2.48
CA LEU A 119 -5.64 -10.14 -1.11
C LEU A 119 -6.85 -9.26 -0.83
N TYR A 120 -7.66 -9.65 0.16
CA TYR A 120 -8.90 -8.97 0.52
C TYR A 120 -8.87 -8.57 1.99
N CYS A 121 -9.06 -7.28 2.27
CA CYS A 121 -9.15 -6.79 3.62
C CYS A 121 -10.34 -5.85 3.77
N ASP A 122 -11.25 -6.15 4.71
CA ASP A 122 -12.38 -5.27 5.02
C ASP A 122 -11.96 -4.07 5.92
N GLY A 123 -10.66 -3.90 6.14
CA GLY A 123 -10.07 -2.70 6.73
C GLY A 123 -8.67 -2.40 6.18
N ALA A 124 -7.73 -2.06 7.05
CA ALA A 124 -6.43 -1.53 6.63
C ALA A 124 -5.38 -2.63 6.37
N VAL A 125 -4.53 -2.37 5.38
CA VAL A 125 -3.38 -3.23 5.05
C VAL A 125 -2.10 -2.46 5.35
N HIS A 126 -1.29 -2.96 6.28
CA HIS A 126 0.00 -2.37 6.64
C HIS A 126 1.14 -3.38 6.48
N VAL A 127 2.07 -3.08 5.58
CA VAL A 127 3.17 -3.98 5.24
C VAL A 127 4.48 -3.21 5.32
N GLY A 128 5.42 -3.70 6.13
CA GLY A 128 6.72 -3.07 6.31
C GLY A 128 7.66 -3.26 5.12
N GLY A 129 7.54 -4.40 4.43
CA GLY A 129 8.30 -4.73 3.22
C GLY A 129 7.50 -4.54 1.94
N ASP A 130 7.63 -5.50 1.02
CA ASP A 130 6.94 -5.50 -0.28
C ASP A 130 5.59 -6.23 -0.22
N VAL A 131 4.67 -5.84 -1.10
CA VAL A 131 3.40 -6.56 -1.36
C VAL A 131 3.42 -7.16 -2.76
N ARG A 132 3.20 -8.46 -2.87
CA ARG A 132 3.06 -9.18 -4.15
C ARG A 132 1.76 -9.97 -4.16
N VAL A 133 0.83 -9.58 -5.04
CA VAL A 133 -0.47 -10.23 -5.20
C VAL A 133 -0.62 -10.74 -6.63
N GLY A 134 -0.85 -12.04 -6.77
CA GLY A 134 -0.93 -12.70 -8.06
C GLY A 134 -2.21 -12.41 -8.84
N TRP A 135 -3.26 -11.92 -8.18
CA TRP A 135 -4.52 -11.51 -8.78
C TRP A 135 -4.80 -10.03 -8.43
N SER A 136 -5.95 -9.74 -7.78
CA SER A 136 -6.36 -8.40 -7.38
C SER A 136 -6.17 -8.16 -5.88
N LEU A 137 -5.99 -6.89 -5.50
CA LEU A 137 -5.93 -6.43 -4.11
C LEU A 137 -7.12 -5.54 -3.82
N THR A 138 -7.87 -5.84 -2.77
CA THR A 138 -8.96 -4.99 -2.27
C THR A 138 -8.75 -4.67 -0.80
N ALA A 139 -8.73 -3.39 -0.46
CA ALA A 139 -8.67 -2.91 0.92
C ALA A 139 -9.80 -1.88 1.15
N ALA A 140 -10.67 -2.13 2.13
CA ALA A 140 -11.69 -1.14 2.50
C ALA A 140 -11.12 0.02 3.35
N GLY A 141 -9.93 -0.18 3.93
CA GLY A 141 -9.14 0.85 4.61
C GLY A 141 -7.88 1.22 3.82
N ALA A 142 -7.00 1.98 4.47
CA ALA A 142 -5.77 2.45 3.84
C ALA A 142 -4.79 1.30 3.55
N LEU A 143 -4.07 1.41 2.42
CA LEU A 143 -2.95 0.55 2.08
C LEU A 143 -1.64 1.29 2.32
N ARG A 144 -0.84 0.83 3.29
CA ARG A 144 0.48 1.39 3.60
C ARG A 144 1.55 0.34 3.41
N CYS A 145 2.47 0.60 2.50
CA CYS A 145 3.55 -0.31 2.15
C CYS A 145 4.92 0.40 2.28
N GLY A 146 5.81 -0.16 3.10
CA GLY A 146 7.19 0.32 3.26
C GLY A 146 8.12 0.00 2.09
N GLY A 147 7.65 -0.81 1.13
CA GLY A 147 8.39 -1.21 -0.06
C GLY A 147 7.59 -1.03 -1.35
N LEU A 148 7.81 -1.96 -2.28
CA LEU A 148 7.14 -2.07 -3.57
C LEU A 148 5.75 -2.70 -3.39
N VAL A 149 4.76 -2.23 -4.15
CA VAL A 149 3.50 -2.96 -4.33
C VAL A 149 3.40 -3.44 -5.76
N ARG A 150 3.19 -4.74 -5.94
CA ARG A 150 2.93 -5.37 -7.24
C ARG A 150 1.63 -6.18 -7.19
N VAL A 151 0.66 -5.78 -8.00
CA VAL A 151 -0.63 -6.45 -8.16
C VAL A 151 -0.81 -6.81 -9.63
N HIS A 152 -1.15 -8.07 -9.92
CA HIS A 152 -1.19 -8.54 -11.30
C HIS A 152 -2.42 -8.06 -12.09
N ARG A 153 -3.53 -7.84 -11.40
CA ARG A 153 -4.79 -7.37 -11.97
C ARG A 153 -5.07 -5.97 -11.41
N ASP A 154 -6.20 -5.82 -10.71
CA ASP A 154 -6.70 -4.55 -10.20
C ASP A 154 -6.32 -4.32 -8.74
N LEU A 155 -6.15 -3.06 -8.37
CA LEU A 155 -6.06 -2.62 -6.98
C LEU A 155 -7.19 -1.64 -6.68
N HIS A 156 -8.04 -2.02 -5.73
CA HIS A 156 -9.10 -1.17 -5.20
C HIS A 156 -8.84 -0.83 -3.73
N CYS A 157 -8.88 0.45 -3.38
CA CYS A 157 -8.66 0.95 -2.03
C CYS A 157 -9.69 2.03 -1.69
N ASP A 158 -10.48 1.83 -0.63
CA ASP A 158 -11.51 2.81 -0.20
C ASP A 158 -10.94 3.96 0.66
N ALA A 159 -9.61 4.06 0.76
CA ALA A 159 -8.91 5.14 1.44
C ALA A 159 -7.57 5.47 0.75
N ASP A 160 -6.63 6.09 1.47
CA ASP A 160 -5.30 6.44 0.97
C ASP A 160 -4.45 5.19 0.65
N ILE A 161 -3.65 5.28 -0.41
CA ILE A 161 -2.58 4.35 -0.76
C ILE A 161 -1.26 5.09 -0.59
N ASP A 162 -0.41 4.61 0.32
CA ASP A 162 0.95 5.12 0.51
C ASP A 162 1.96 4.00 0.28
N THR A 163 2.86 4.18 -0.69
CA THR A 163 3.97 3.25 -0.97
C THR A 163 5.30 3.98 -0.92
N ALA A 164 6.30 3.41 -0.27
CA ALA A 164 7.62 4.03 -0.21
C ALA A 164 8.45 3.82 -1.50
N ALA A 165 8.12 2.81 -2.30
CA ALA A 165 8.78 2.53 -3.58
C ALA A 165 7.80 2.67 -4.76
N ASP A 166 7.83 1.74 -5.71
CA ASP A 166 6.96 1.76 -6.89
C ASP A 166 5.60 1.08 -6.62
N LEU A 167 4.57 1.57 -7.30
CA LEU A 167 3.24 0.96 -7.35
C LEU A 167 3.00 0.41 -8.75
N LEU A 168 3.02 -0.92 -8.89
CA LEU A 168 2.96 -1.64 -10.16
C LEU A 168 1.68 -2.46 -10.27
N ILE A 169 0.76 -2.01 -11.10
CA ILE A 169 -0.57 -2.59 -11.29
C ILE A 169 -0.68 -3.12 -12.72
N GLY A 170 -1.13 -4.36 -12.89
CA GLY A 170 -1.24 -4.96 -14.21
C GLY A 170 -2.44 -4.45 -15.00
N GLU A 171 -3.55 -4.14 -14.32
CA GLU A 171 -4.77 -3.57 -14.92
C GLU A 171 -5.11 -2.23 -14.27
N ALA A 172 -6.27 -2.07 -13.63
CA ALA A 172 -6.75 -0.79 -13.13
C ALA A 172 -6.35 -0.50 -11.67
N LEU A 173 -6.12 0.78 -11.37
CA LEU A 173 -5.96 1.29 -10.01
C LEU A 173 -7.13 2.21 -9.68
N ALA A 174 -7.88 1.92 -8.61
CA ALA A 174 -8.93 2.79 -8.09
C ALA A 174 -8.74 3.06 -6.60
N ALA A 175 -8.64 4.33 -6.22
CA ALA A 175 -8.54 4.76 -4.82
C ALA A 175 -9.55 5.86 -4.49
N ARG A 176 -10.28 5.74 -3.37
CA ARG A 176 -11.10 6.86 -2.86
C ARG A 176 -10.27 7.93 -2.14
N GLY A 177 -9.07 7.56 -1.69
CA GLY A 177 -8.13 8.48 -1.09
C GLY A 177 -7.02 8.90 -2.04
N ASN A 178 -5.99 9.50 -1.46
CA ASN A 178 -4.79 9.90 -2.17
C ASN A 178 -3.96 8.68 -2.56
N VAL A 179 -3.28 8.75 -3.70
CA VAL A 179 -2.27 7.78 -4.11
C VAL A 179 -0.91 8.45 -4.03
N ARG A 180 -0.07 8.02 -3.08
CA ARG A 180 1.29 8.55 -2.87
C ARG A 180 2.32 7.46 -3.10
N CYS A 181 3.22 7.70 -4.04
CA CYS A 181 4.31 6.79 -4.38
C CYS A 181 5.67 7.47 -4.18
N GLY A 182 6.52 6.87 -3.35
CA GLY A 182 7.88 7.34 -3.11
C GLY A 182 8.82 7.14 -4.31
N LYS A 183 8.41 6.35 -5.31
CA LYS A 183 9.05 6.26 -6.63
C LYS A 183 8.00 6.43 -7.73
N GLY A 184 7.86 5.48 -8.65
CA GLY A 184 6.97 5.56 -9.81
C GLY A 184 5.61 4.89 -9.61
N LEU A 185 4.62 5.36 -10.36
CA LEU A 185 3.32 4.71 -10.51
C LEU A 185 3.19 4.13 -11.92
N ARG A 186 2.86 2.84 -12.05
CA ARG A 186 2.59 2.22 -13.35
C ARG A 186 1.38 1.30 -13.27
N ALA A 187 0.34 1.63 -14.03
CA ALA A 187 -0.81 0.76 -14.26
C ALA A 187 -0.95 0.41 -15.74
N GLY A 188 -1.36 -0.83 -16.04
CA GLY A 188 -1.64 -1.26 -17.41
C GLY A 188 -2.99 -0.78 -17.94
N GLY A 189 -3.92 -0.41 -17.06
CA GLY A 189 -5.23 0.16 -17.36
C GLY A 189 -5.37 1.59 -16.87
N GLU A 190 -6.59 1.94 -16.46
CA GLU A 190 -6.93 3.23 -15.88
C GLU A 190 -6.36 3.41 -14.48
N VAL A 191 -6.15 4.67 -14.10
CA VAL A 191 -5.72 5.09 -12.77
C VAL A 191 -6.67 6.19 -12.31
N ILE A 192 -7.46 5.89 -11.27
CA ILE A 192 -8.47 6.81 -10.76
C ILE A 192 -8.24 7.02 -9.27
N SER A 193 -8.23 8.29 -8.85
CA SER A 193 -8.24 8.71 -7.45
C SER A 193 -9.31 9.77 -7.21
N GLU A 194 -10.16 9.59 -6.21
CA GLU A 194 -11.10 10.63 -5.73
C GLU A 194 -10.38 11.75 -4.92
N ALA A 195 -9.04 11.78 -4.95
CA ALA A 195 -8.19 12.79 -4.34
C ALA A 195 -6.97 13.09 -5.22
N SER A 196 -5.77 13.21 -4.64
CA SER A 196 -4.55 13.51 -5.40
C SER A 196 -3.77 12.25 -5.75
N ILE A 197 -3.10 12.25 -6.90
CA ILE A 197 -2.08 11.26 -7.25
C ILE A 197 -0.73 11.97 -7.29
N VAL A 198 0.19 11.50 -6.45
CA VAL A 198 1.54 12.05 -6.30
C VAL A 198 2.56 10.94 -6.41
N SER A 199 3.53 11.11 -7.31
CA SER A 199 4.65 10.20 -7.51
C SER A 199 5.96 10.98 -7.53
N ALA A 200 6.97 10.50 -6.80
CA ALA A 200 8.28 11.15 -6.82
C ALA A 200 8.99 11.04 -8.17
N ASN A 201 8.71 9.98 -8.94
CA ASN A 201 9.24 9.75 -10.28
C ASN A 201 8.14 10.02 -11.32
N GLY A 202 7.92 9.08 -12.25
CA GLY A 202 6.91 9.20 -13.30
C GLY A 202 5.62 8.46 -12.98
N ILE A 203 4.54 8.91 -13.62
CA ILE A 203 3.23 8.26 -13.62
C ILE A 203 2.95 7.70 -15.02
N PHE A 204 2.57 6.43 -15.10
CA PHE A 204 2.10 5.79 -16.32
C PHE A 204 0.76 5.10 -16.09
N ALA A 205 -0.23 5.41 -16.92
CA ALA A 205 -1.48 4.70 -17.07
C ALA A 205 -1.62 4.18 -18.51
N GLY A 206 -2.07 2.94 -18.69
CA GLY A 206 -2.35 2.41 -20.02
C GLY A 206 -3.69 2.88 -20.60
N GLY A 207 -4.63 3.27 -19.73
CA GLY A 207 -5.88 3.94 -20.07
C GLY A 207 -5.88 5.40 -19.62
N ASP A 208 -6.99 5.81 -19.00
CA ASP A 208 -7.17 7.17 -18.46
C ASP A 208 -6.44 7.34 -17.12
N LEU A 209 -6.05 8.58 -16.83
CA LEU A 209 -5.46 8.99 -15.56
C LEU A 209 -6.27 10.15 -14.98
N CYS A 210 -7.05 9.87 -13.93
CA CYS A 210 -7.98 10.82 -13.33
C CYS A 210 -7.68 11.03 -11.84
N ALA A 211 -7.63 12.29 -11.43
CA ALA A 211 -7.56 12.69 -10.02
C ALA A 211 -8.53 13.84 -9.75
N ASP A 212 -9.38 13.74 -8.74
CA ASP A 212 -10.34 14.81 -8.42
C ASP A 212 -9.65 16.08 -7.90
N THR A 213 -8.40 15.99 -7.45
CA THR A 213 -7.59 17.15 -7.07
C THR A 213 -6.33 17.27 -7.93
N HIS A 214 -5.15 16.95 -7.42
CA HIS A 214 -3.89 17.24 -8.09
C HIS A 214 -3.25 15.98 -8.69
N LEU A 215 -2.64 16.14 -9.86
CA LEU A 215 -1.72 15.16 -10.44
C LEU A 215 -0.31 15.72 -10.38
N GLU A 216 0.59 15.04 -9.67
CA GLU A 216 1.98 15.47 -9.53
C GLU A 216 2.97 14.33 -9.74
N ALA A 217 3.93 14.54 -10.64
CA ALA A 217 5.03 13.63 -10.89
C ALA A 217 6.37 14.39 -10.92
N GLY A 218 7.39 13.85 -10.26
CA GLY A 218 8.73 14.44 -10.30
C GLY A 218 9.44 14.27 -11.65
N TRP A 219 9.01 13.32 -12.48
CA TRP A 219 9.43 13.16 -13.88
C TRP A 219 8.25 13.46 -14.83
N GLY A 220 7.95 12.56 -15.77
CA GLY A 220 6.85 12.71 -16.71
C GLY A 220 5.55 12.04 -16.27
N ILE A 221 4.44 12.48 -16.85
CA ILE A 221 3.12 11.85 -16.74
C ILE A 221 2.71 11.35 -18.13
N ARG A 222 2.36 10.07 -18.24
CA ARG A 222 1.86 9.49 -19.50
C ARG A 222 0.59 8.68 -19.28
N ALA A 223 -0.41 8.89 -20.12
CA ALA A 223 -1.62 8.09 -20.18
C ALA A 223 -1.91 7.63 -21.61
N GLY A 224 -2.45 6.43 -21.77
CA GLY A 224 -2.91 5.93 -23.06
C GLY A 224 -4.23 6.54 -23.52
N GLY A 225 -5.04 7.05 -22.58
CA GLY A 225 -6.27 7.80 -22.81
C GLY A 225 -6.14 9.25 -22.37
N ASP A 226 -7.15 9.75 -21.66
CA ASP A 226 -7.23 11.11 -21.14
C ASP A 226 -6.39 11.28 -19.85
N ILE A 227 -5.91 12.51 -19.61
CA ILE A 227 -5.32 12.93 -18.34
C ILE A 227 -6.19 14.04 -17.78
N GLU A 228 -6.87 13.77 -16.68
CA GLU A 228 -7.80 14.71 -16.06
C GLU A 228 -7.46 14.93 -14.58
N ALA A 229 -7.40 16.21 -14.20
CA ALA A 229 -7.26 16.61 -12.81
C ALA A 229 -8.31 17.67 -12.46
N GLY A 230 -9.01 17.55 -11.34
CA GLY A 230 -9.87 18.62 -10.82
C GLY A 230 -9.08 19.84 -10.31
N GLY A 231 -7.76 19.73 -10.22
CA GLY A 231 -6.79 20.75 -9.86
C GLY A 231 -5.66 20.86 -10.89
N ALA A 232 -4.48 21.32 -10.43
CA ALA A 232 -3.29 21.43 -11.28
C ALA A 232 -2.70 20.06 -11.67
N ILE A 233 -2.10 20.03 -12.86
CA ILE A 233 -1.25 18.93 -13.35
C ILE A 233 0.19 19.43 -13.34
N ARG A 234 1.09 18.76 -12.62
CA ARG A 234 2.51 19.14 -12.50
C ARG A 234 3.43 17.96 -12.83
N ALA A 235 4.31 18.17 -13.80
CA ALA A 235 5.33 17.22 -14.18
C ALA A 235 6.72 17.89 -14.20
N GLY A 236 7.70 17.22 -13.61
CA GLY A 236 9.11 17.62 -13.74
C GLY A 236 9.59 17.58 -15.19
N GLU A 237 9.10 16.64 -15.99
CA GLU A 237 9.38 16.49 -17.42
C GLU A 237 8.11 16.70 -18.25
N GLY A 238 7.84 15.85 -19.24
CA GLY A 238 6.69 15.98 -20.15
C GLY A 238 5.36 15.44 -19.61
N VAL A 239 4.28 15.81 -20.29
CA VAL A 239 2.92 15.27 -20.08
C VAL A 239 2.38 14.79 -21.41
N GLU A 240 2.08 13.49 -21.52
CA GLU A 240 1.64 12.87 -22.77
C GLU A 240 0.35 12.08 -22.60
N ALA A 241 -0.70 12.46 -23.32
CA ALA A 241 -1.97 11.75 -23.36
C ALA A 241 -2.22 11.14 -24.74
N GLY A 242 -2.96 10.02 -24.78
CA GLY A 242 -3.58 9.52 -26.00
C GLY A 242 -4.79 10.33 -26.42
N GLY A 243 -5.54 10.82 -25.44
CA GLY A 243 -6.68 11.71 -25.61
C GLY A 243 -6.30 13.16 -25.32
N THR A 244 -7.02 13.75 -24.39
CA THR A 244 -6.93 15.13 -23.94
C THR A 244 -6.13 15.25 -22.64
N ILE A 245 -5.71 16.47 -22.32
CA ILE A 245 -5.14 16.81 -21.01
C ILE A 245 -5.98 17.98 -20.48
N ALA A 246 -6.63 17.79 -19.34
CA ALA A 246 -7.50 18.77 -18.72
C ALA A 246 -7.12 18.97 -17.24
N ALA A 247 -6.80 20.22 -16.89
CA ALA A 247 -6.68 20.65 -15.50
C ALA A 247 -7.97 21.35 -15.07
N GLY A 248 -8.23 21.39 -13.77
CA GLY A 248 -9.46 21.97 -13.23
C GLY A 248 -9.57 23.47 -13.43
N PHE A 249 -10.78 24.00 -13.25
CA PHE A 249 -11.06 25.44 -13.44
C PHE A 249 -10.16 26.31 -12.55
N GLY A 250 -9.47 27.28 -13.17
CA GLY A 250 -8.52 28.17 -12.49
C GLY A 250 -7.14 27.55 -12.21
N TYR A 251 -6.92 26.28 -12.58
CA TYR A 251 -5.63 25.61 -12.52
C TYR A 251 -4.99 25.49 -13.91
N GLY A 252 -3.72 25.10 -13.93
CA GLY A 252 -2.94 24.96 -15.15
C GLY A 252 -2.20 23.63 -15.24
N VAL A 253 -1.72 23.35 -16.44
CA VAL A 253 -0.80 22.25 -16.75
C VAL A 253 0.61 22.81 -16.77
N TYR A 254 1.47 22.25 -15.91
CA TYR A 254 2.85 22.65 -15.72
C TYR A 254 3.77 21.47 -16.05
N ALA A 255 4.44 21.54 -17.19
CA ALA A 255 5.44 20.56 -17.61
C ALA A 255 6.83 21.19 -17.69
N GLY A 256 7.86 20.35 -17.61
CA GLY A 256 9.27 20.73 -17.71
C GLY A 256 9.84 21.37 -16.44
N LEU A 257 9.17 21.26 -15.28
CA LEU A 257 9.58 21.97 -14.06
C LEU A 257 11.01 21.64 -13.59
N ALA A 258 11.57 20.51 -14.02
CA ALA A 258 12.92 20.03 -13.70
C ALA A 258 13.80 19.81 -14.94
N VAL A 259 13.46 20.38 -16.10
CA VAL A 259 14.19 20.19 -17.36
C VAL A 259 15.17 21.34 -17.64
N ARG A 260 16.39 21.01 -18.09
CA ARG A 260 17.38 22.00 -18.55
C ARG A 260 16.89 22.69 -19.82
N MET A 261 17.11 23.99 -19.94
CA MET A 261 16.64 24.79 -21.09
C MET A 261 17.11 24.26 -22.45
N ALA A 262 18.33 23.72 -22.54
CA ALA A 262 18.87 23.15 -23.78
C ALA A 262 18.12 21.89 -24.24
N ASP A 263 17.57 21.13 -23.30
CA ASP A 263 16.88 19.85 -23.51
C ASP A 263 15.34 20.05 -23.49
N TRP A 264 14.87 21.28 -23.26
CA TRP A 264 13.45 21.61 -23.11
C TRP A 264 12.56 21.14 -24.27
N PRO A 265 12.94 21.33 -25.55
CA PRO A 265 12.07 20.91 -26.66
C PRO A 265 11.85 19.40 -26.73
N VAL A 266 12.77 18.60 -26.16
CA VAL A 266 12.73 17.13 -26.23
C VAL A 266 12.22 16.48 -24.95
N SER A 267 12.50 17.05 -23.78
CA SER A 267 12.16 16.45 -22.47
C SER A 267 10.94 17.06 -21.79
N ALA A 268 10.61 18.34 -22.04
CA ALA A 268 9.44 19.01 -21.45
C ALA A 268 8.19 18.91 -22.33
N ARG A 269 8.08 17.86 -23.16
CA ARG A 269 7.05 17.76 -24.20
C ARG A 269 5.65 17.65 -23.59
N VAL A 270 4.72 18.40 -24.16
CA VAL A 270 3.29 18.25 -23.87
C VAL A 270 2.60 17.83 -25.14
N GLN A 271 1.98 16.65 -25.13
CA GLN A 271 1.36 16.04 -26.30
C GLN A 271 -0.01 15.47 -25.97
N ALA A 272 -1.01 15.79 -26.78
CA ALA A 272 -2.39 15.34 -26.70
C ALA A 272 -3.07 15.57 -28.06
N LEU A 273 -4.34 15.18 -28.19
CA LEU A 273 -5.13 15.44 -29.41
C LEU A 273 -5.34 16.93 -29.70
N ALA A 274 -5.39 17.76 -28.67
CA ALA A 274 -5.51 19.20 -28.77
C ALA A 274 -4.64 19.88 -27.71
N ARG A 275 -4.24 21.12 -27.97
CA ARG A 275 -3.48 21.91 -27.01
C ARG A 275 -4.33 22.16 -25.76
N PRO A 276 -3.87 21.81 -24.55
CA PRO A 276 -4.64 22.04 -23.33
C PRO A 276 -4.86 23.53 -23.11
N GLU A 277 -6.10 23.95 -22.83
CA GLU A 277 -6.45 25.37 -22.63
C GLU A 277 -5.62 26.01 -21.51
N GLY A 278 -5.38 25.25 -20.44
CA GLY A 278 -4.60 25.67 -19.27
C GLY A 278 -3.10 25.40 -19.34
N LEU A 279 -2.50 25.20 -20.52
CA LEU A 279 -1.05 24.93 -20.62
C LEU A 279 -0.21 26.16 -20.25
N VAL A 280 0.44 26.12 -19.09
CA VAL A 280 1.28 27.22 -18.55
C VAL A 280 2.76 27.03 -18.90
N SER A 281 3.29 25.81 -18.79
CA SER A 281 4.69 25.50 -19.13
C SER A 281 4.82 24.14 -19.82
N GLY A 282 5.86 24.00 -20.63
CA GLY A 282 6.15 22.80 -21.43
C GLY A 282 6.38 23.15 -22.90
N HIS A 283 6.85 22.18 -23.66
CA HIS A 283 7.00 22.28 -25.11
C HIS A 283 5.84 21.57 -25.80
N TRP A 284 4.83 22.34 -26.21
CA TRP A 284 3.69 21.79 -26.94
C TRP A 284 4.15 21.20 -28.28
N GLY A 285 3.84 19.91 -28.49
CA GLY A 285 4.05 19.23 -29.77
C GLY A 285 2.79 18.47 -30.15
N ALA A 286 2.15 18.88 -31.26
CA ALA A 286 0.97 18.20 -31.78
C ALA A 286 1.27 16.71 -32.03
N ARG A 287 0.28 15.86 -31.75
CA ARG A 287 0.32 14.42 -31.99
C ARG A 287 -0.27 14.08 -33.36
#